data_AF-B0S6J4-F1
#
_entry.id   AF-B0S6J4-F1
#
_cell.length_a   1.000
_cell.length_b   1.000
_cell.length_c   1.000
_cell.angle_alpha   90.00
_cell.angle_beta   90.00
_cell.angle_gamma   90.00
#
_symmetry.space_group_name_H-M   'P 1'
#
loop_
_entity.id
_entity.type
_entity.pdbx_description
1 polymer ?
#
loop_
_entity_poly.entity_id
_entity_poly.type
_entity_poly.pdbx_seq_one_letter_code
_entity_poly.pdbx_strand_id
1 'polypeptide(L)'
;MSTSNFKNKCVTQINCIYCDSLLCTRGMKAVLLADTEIELFSTDIPPNRTVDFVASCYSTESCKCKLRDIACLKCGNVVGYHVVAPCKPCLLSCNNGHFWMFNSEAVSTINRLDATGQNLLLWGDLPELEDSDDESLESFSEEEYLR
;
A
#
# COMPACT_ATOMS: atom_id res chain seq x y z
N MET A 1 21.27 12.33 8.53
CA MET A 1 19.96 11.70 8.31
C MET A 1 20.23 10.29 7.82
N SER A 2 19.78 9.23 8.49
CA SER A 2 19.92 7.89 7.91
C SER A 2 19.09 7.90 6.64
N THR A 3 19.75 7.82 5.48
CA THR A 3 19.07 7.48 4.24
C THR A 3 18.54 6.08 4.46
N SER A 4 17.29 5.97 4.88
CA SER A 4 16.65 4.68 5.06
C SER A 4 16.77 3.95 3.74
N ASN A 5 17.52 2.84 3.76
CA ASN A 5 17.97 2.18 2.55
C ASN A 5 16.86 1.29 1.99
N PHE A 6 15.73 1.93 1.65
CA PHE A 6 14.58 1.28 1.04
C PHE A 6 14.95 0.63 -0.30
N LYS A 7 15.97 1.17 -1.00
CA LYS A 7 16.52 0.60 -2.24
C LYS A 7 17.00 -0.85 -2.07
N ASN A 8 17.50 -1.22 -0.89
CA ASN A 8 17.96 -2.58 -0.60
C ASN A 8 16.83 -3.52 -0.12
N LYS A 9 15.58 -3.06 -0.06
CA LYS A 9 14.44 -3.92 0.30
C LYS A 9 14.03 -4.78 -0.89
N CYS A 10 13.64 -6.03 -0.63
CA CYS A 10 13.15 -6.92 -1.67
C CYS A 10 11.76 -6.49 -2.15
N VAL A 11 11.57 -6.57 -3.46
CA VAL A 11 10.26 -6.43 -4.10
C VAL A 11 9.48 -7.72 -3.90
N THR A 12 8.22 -7.59 -3.51
CA THR A 12 7.39 -8.70 -3.09
C THR A 12 6.10 -8.73 -3.91
N GLN A 13 5.73 -9.92 -4.39
CA GLN A 13 4.39 -10.18 -4.88
C GLN A 13 3.46 -10.45 -3.69
N ILE A 14 2.30 -9.81 -3.68
CA ILE A 14 1.28 -9.89 -2.64
C ILE A 14 0.03 -10.51 -3.25
N ASN A 15 -0.48 -11.57 -2.64
CA ASN A 15 -1.72 -12.23 -3.02
C ASN A 15 -2.69 -12.25 -1.83
N CYS A 16 -3.99 -12.27 -2.10
CA CYS A 16 -5.01 -12.39 -1.08
C CYS A 16 -4.98 -13.80 -0.47
N ILE A 17 -4.85 -13.93 0.85
CA ILE A 17 -4.78 -15.25 1.51
C ILE A 17 -6.09 -16.04 1.39
N TYR A 18 -7.21 -15.35 1.17
CA TYR A 18 -8.55 -15.95 1.14
C TYR A 18 -8.94 -16.54 -0.21
N CYS A 19 -8.33 -16.10 -1.32
CA CYS A 19 -8.75 -16.51 -2.67
C CYS A 19 -7.61 -16.59 -3.70
N ASP A 20 -6.37 -16.48 -3.23
CA ASP A 20 -5.10 -16.50 -3.99
C ASP A 20 -5.01 -15.49 -5.14
N SER A 21 -5.91 -14.51 -5.19
CA SER A 21 -5.86 -13.46 -6.21
C SER A 21 -4.61 -12.62 -6.03
N LEU A 22 -3.91 -12.35 -7.13
CA LEU A 22 -2.85 -11.36 -7.17
C LEU A 22 -3.42 -9.98 -6.79
N LEU A 23 -2.84 -9.34 -5.78
CA LEU A 23 -3.20 -8.00 -5.34
C LEU A 23 -2.20 -6.96 -5.86
N CYS A 24 -0.91 -7.25 -5.73
CA CYS A 24 0.16 -6.35 -6.17
C CYS A 24 1.43 -7.15 -6.48
N THR A 25 2.19 -6.74 -7.50
CA THR A 25 3.51 -7.32 -7.84
C THR A 25 4.68 -6.46 -7.37
N ARG A 26 4.38 -5.31 -6.76
CA ARG A 26 5.34 -4.27 -6.35
C ARG A 26 5.14 -3.89 -4.88
N GLY A 27 5.15 -4.92 -4.04
CA GLY A 27 5.07 -4.80 -2.59
C GLY A 27 6.43 -4.60 -1.93
N MET A 28 6.46 -3.91 -0.80
CA MET A 28 7.61 -3.74 0.08
C MET A 28 7.17 -4.09 1.51
N LYS A 29 7.91 -4.98 2.17
CA LYS A 29 7.71 -5.26 3.60
C LYS A 29 7.93 -3.99 4.42
N ALA A 30 6.99 -3.68 5.30
CA ALA A 30 6.95 -2.50 6.14
C ALA A 30 6.55 -2.88 7.58
N VAL A 31 6.65 -1.92 8.50
CA VAL A 31 6.13 -2.02 9.87
C VAL A 31 5.36 -0.75 10.19
N LEU A 32 4.39 -0.80 11.10
CA LEU A 32 3.72 0.40 11.55
C LEU A 32 4.69 1.31 12.31
N LEU A 33 4.66 2.61 12.02
CA LEU A 33 5.48 3.60 12.72
C LEU A 33 5.08 3.76 14.20
N ALA A 34 3.81 3.51 14.48
CA ALA A 34 3.27 3.56 15.84
C ALA A 34 3.53 2.27 16.64
N ASP A 35 3.73 1.14 15.96
CA ASP A 35 3.94 -0.16 16.56
C ASP A 35 4.77 -1.04 15.63
N THR A 36 6.08 -1.12 15.88
CA THR A 36 7.00 -1.83 14.99
C THR A 36 6.88 -3.34 15.04
N GLU A 37 6.09 -3.88 15.98
CA GLU A 37 5.79 -5.32 16.05
C GLU A 37 4.74 -5.72 15.01
N ILE A 38 3.98 -4.76 14.49
CA ILE A 38 2.97 -5.00 13.46
C ILE A 38 3.63 -4.94 12.08
N GLU A 39 3.84 -6.12 11.50
CA GLU A 39 4.31 -6.27 10.13
C GLU A 39 3.20 -6.02 9.11
N LEU A 40 3.55 -5.29 8.06
CA LEU A 40 2.68 -4.96 6.94
C LEU A 40 3.44 -5.12 5.63
N PHE A 41 2.72 -5.04 4.52
CA PHE A 41 3.30 -4.77 3.22
C PHE A 41 2.74 -3.46 2.67
N SER A 42 3.52 -2.76 1.86
CA SER A 42 3.13 -1.48 1.29
C SER A 42 3.45 -1.42 -0.20
N THR A 43 2.78 -0.57 -0.96
CA THR A 43 3.09 -0.37 -2.39
C THR A 43 3.01 1.11 -2.76
N ASP A 44 3.86 1.51 -3.71
CA ASP A 44 3.92 2.84 -4.31
C ASP A 44 2.84 3.07 -5.38
N ILE A 45 2.21 2.00 -5.90
CA ILE A 45 1.19 2.08 -6.95
C ILE A 45 -0.21 1.81 -6.40
N PRO A 46 -1.23 2.62 -6.77
CA PRO A 46 -2.63 2.30 -6.53
C PRO A 46 -3.05 0.92 -7.12
N PRO A 47 -3.51 -0.03 -6.29
CA PRO A 47 -3.98 -1.36 -6.72
C PRO A 47 -5.42 -1.35 -7.29
N ASN A 48 -5.73 -0.40 -8.17
CA ASN A 48 -7.10 -0.05 -8.61
C ASN A 48 -7.91 -1.19 -9.25
N ARG A 49 -7.26 -2.25 -9.73
CA ARG A 49 -7.94 -3.39 -10.39
C ARG A 49 -8.06 -4.63 -9.53
N THR A 50 -7.49 -4.61 -8.32
CA THR A 50 -7.41 -5.81 -7.47
C THR A 50 -8.06 -5.60 -6.10
N VAL A 51 -8.21 -4.34 -5.67
CA VAL A 51 -8.91 -3.97 -4.45
C VAL A 51 -9.82 -2.77 -4.69
N ASP A 52 -10.79 -2.59 -3.79
CA ASP A 52 -11.63 -1.40 -3.75
C ASP A 52 -11.85 -0.96 -2.30
N PHE A 53 -12.22 0.31 -2.11
CA PHE A 53 -12.50 0.86 -0.81
C PHE A 53 -13.76 0.26 -0.20
N VAL A 54 -13.66 -0.05 1.09
CA VAL A 54 -14.82 -0.44 1.90
C VAL A 54 -14.94 0.47 3.11
N ALA A 55 -16.16 0.57 3.61
CA ALA A 55 -16.50 1.41 4.76
C ALA A 55 -16.15 2.90 4.59
N SER A 56 -16.43 3.65 5.67
CA SER A 56 -16.09 5.06 5.81
C SER A 56 -14.64 5.23 6.29
N CYS A 57 -14.11 6.44 6.12
CA CYS A 57 -12.78 6.75 6.64
C CYS A 57 -12.77 6.76 8.18
N TYR A 58 -11.64 6.40 8.77
CA TYR A 58 -11.42 6.41 10.22
C TYR A 58 -9.98 6.86 10.55
N SER A 59 -9.67 6.98 11.84
CA SER A 59 -8.32 7.21 12.36
C SER A 59 -8.07 6.26 13.52
N THR A 60 -6.81 5.90 13.77
CA THR A 60 -6.45 5.08 14.94
C THR A 60 -6.17 5.95 16.17
N GLU A 61 -5.99 5.32 17.33
CA GLU A 61 -5.57 6.03 18.54
C GLU A 61 -4.12 6.51 18.44
N SER A 62 -3.28 5.73 17.75
CA SER A 62 -1.84 5.97 17.67
C SER A 62 -1.46 7.13 16.74
N CYS A 63 -2.28 7.47 15.75
CA CYS A 63 -2.03 8.62 14.89
C CYS A 63 -3.33 9.22 14.30
N LYS A 64 -3.25 10.46 13.81
CA LYS A 64 -4.38 11.16 13.18
C LYS A 64 -4.42 11.00 11.66
N CYS A 65 -3.82 9.94 11.12
CA CYS A 65 -3.96 9.65 9.70
C CYS A 65 -5.43 9.33 9.38
N LYS A 66 -5.93 9.84 8.26
CA LYS A 66 -7.23 9.44 7.71
C LYS A 66 -7.00 8.17 6.90
N LEU A 67 -7.57 7.06 7.35
CA LEU A 67 -7.43 5.73 6.77
C LEU A 67 -8.76 5.29 6.18
N ARG A 68 -8.72 4.39 5.18
CA ARG A 68 -9.90 3.72 4.65
C ARG A 68 -9.55 2.29 4.29
N ASP A 69 -10.36 1.33 4.73
CA ASP A 69 -10.13 -0.09 4.46
C ASP A 69 -10.26 -0.38 2.96
N ILE A 70 -9.52 -1.40 2.52
CA ILE A 70 -9.57 -1.93 1.16
C ILE A 70 -9.85 -3.43 1.20
N ALA A 71 -10.74 -3.88 0.32
CA ALA A 71 -11.11 -5.28 0.18
C ALA A 71 -10.71 -5.83 -1.18
N CYS A 72 -10.34 -7.11 -1.23
CA CYS A 72 -10.05 -7.80 -2.48
C CYS A 72 -11.30 -7.84 -3.37
N LEU A 73 -11.21 -7.32 -4.59
CA LEU A 73 -12.33 -7.28 -5.54
C LEU A 73 -12.86 -8.67 -5.92
N LYS A 74 -12.03 -9.72 -5.81
CA LYS A 74 -12.41 -11.10 -6.15
C LYS A 74 -13.26 -11.77 -5.06
N CYS A 75 -12.96 -11.53 -3.77
CA CYS A 75 -13.59 -12.26 -2.67
C CYS A 75 -14.29 -11.39 -1.61
N GLY A 76 -14.12 -10.07 -1.66
CA GLY A 76 -14.74 -9.12 -0.73
C GLY A 76 -14.10 -9.05 0.66
N ASN A 77 -13.10 -9.88 0.96
CA ASN A 77 -12.41 -9.81 2.26
C ASN A 77 -11.50 -8.59 2.34
N VAL A 78 -11.47 -7.94 3.52
CA VAL A 78 -10.54 -6.85 3.82
C VAL A 78 -9.11 -7.39 3.80
N VAL A 79 -8.24 -6.70 3.05
CA VAL A 79 -6.82 -7.09 2.87
C VAL A 79 -5.84 -6.04 3.36
N GLY A 80 -6.33 -4.86 3.74
CA GLY A 80 -5.48 -3.75 4.15
C GLY A 80 -6.24 -2.43 4.21
N TYR A 81 -5.50 -1.33 4.10
CA TYR A 81 -6.05 0.02 4.11
C TYR A 81 -5.23 0.97 3.26
N HIS A 82 -5.86 2.07 2.86
CA HIS A 82 -5.22 3.20 2.21
C HIS A 82 -5.14 4.38 3.19
N VAL A 83 -3.97 5.02 3.24
CA VAL A 83 -3.73 6.26 3.96
C VAL A 83 -4.22 7.42 3.09
N VAL A 84 -5.52 7.73 3.19
CA VAL A 84 -6.18 8.81 2.46
C VAL A 84 -5.54 10.18 2.73
N ALA A 85 -5.17 10.44 3.99
CA ALA A 85 -4.41 11.64 4.34
C ALA A 85 -3.46 11.34 5.52
N PRO A 86 -2.14 11.42 5.32
CA PRO A 86 -1.18 11.23 6.39
C PRO A 86 -1.20 12.42 7.37
N CYS A 87 -1.00 12.16 8.66
CA CYS A 87 -0.82 13.25 9.63
C CYS A 87 0.62 13.75 9.63
N LYS A 88 0.82 15.01 10.07
CA LYS A 88 2.14 15.66 10.10
C LYS A 88 3.21 14.84 10.86
N PRO A 89 2.95 14.23 12.03
CA PRO A 89 3.93 13.36 12.69
C PRO A 89 4.40 12.19 11.82
N CYS A 90 3.50 11.50 11.12
CA CYS A 90 3.86 10.39 10.23
C CYS A 90 4.67 10.87 9.01
N LEU A 91 4.32 12.03 8.45
CA LEU A 91 5.08 12.65 7.36
C LEU A 91 6.50 13.04 7.75
N LEU A 92 6.69 13.53 8.99
CA LEU A 92 8.00 13.93 9.52
C LEU A 92 8.83 12.76 10.05
N SER A 93 8.21 11.58 10.21
CA SER A 93 8.88 10.35 10.61
C SER A 93 9.52 9.67 9.40
N CYS A 94 10.38 8.68 9.63
CA CYS A 94 10.92 7.87 8.55
C CYS A 94 9.80 7.05 7.90
N ASN A 95 9.48 7.33 6.64
CA ASN A 95 8.50 6.61 5.86
C ASN A 95 9.05 6.34 4.45
N ASN A 96 8.46 5.37 3.74
CA ASN A 96 8.82 5.02 2.36
C ASN A 96 7.94 5.74 1.32
N GLY A 97 7.07 6.67 1.74
CA GLY A 97 6.15 7.39 0.86
C GLY A 97 4.96 6.57 0.34
N HIS A 98 4.81 5.31 0.74
CA HIS A 98 3.71 4.45 0.29
C HIS A 98 2.44 4.75 1.07
N PHE A 99 1.31 4.91 0.36
CA PHE A 99 0.00 5.16 0.98
C PHE A 99 -0.91 3.93 1.00
N TRP A 100 -0.55 2.87 0.29
CA TRP A 100 -1.32 1.63 0.24
C TRP A 100 -0.66 0.57 1.12
N MET A 101 -1.41 0.05 2.08
CA MET A 101 -0.95 -0.92 3.07
C MET A 101 -1.78 -2.20 2.98
N PHE A 102 -1.10 -3.33 3.11
CA PHE A 102 -1.69 -4.66 3.16
C PHE A 102 -1.36 -5.30 4.50
N ASN A 103 -2.37 -5.84 5.18
CA ASN A 103 -2.22 -6.50 6.47
C ASN A 103 -1.56 -7.86 6.27
N SER A 104 -0.47 -8.12 6.97
CA SER A 104 0.29 -9.38 6.86
C SER A 104 -0.56 -10.62 7.12
N GLU A 105 -1.56 -10.54 7.99
CA GLU A 105 -2.51 -11.62 8.29
C GLU A 105 -3.53 -11.89 7.16
N ALA A 106 -3.72 -10.94 6.23
CA ALA A 106 -4.71 -11.03 5.16
C ALA A 106 -4.08 -11.30 3.77
N VAL A 107 -2.76 -11.43 3.70
CA VAL A 107 -2.03 -11.62 2.45
C VAL A 107 -0.96 -12.70 2.55
N SER A 108 -0.76 -13.42 1.46
CA SER A 108 0.42 -14.27 1.25
C SER A 108 1.41 -13.56 0.35
N THR A 109 2.71 -13.78 0.57
CA THR A 109 3.76 -13.05 -0.14
C THR A 109 4.87 -13.93 -0.67
N ILE A 110 5.45 -13.52 -1.80
CA ILE A 110 6.59 -14.18 -2.43
C ILE A 110 7.58 -13.10 -2.87
N ASN A 111 8.84 -13.20 -2.46
CA ASN A 111 9.88 -12.30 -2.96
C ASN A 111 10.07 -12.52 -4.46
N ARG A 112 10.13 -11.44 -5.22
CA ARG A 112 10.38 -11.51 -6.66
C ARG A 112 11.87 -11.71 -6.93
N LEU A 113 12.14 -12.45 -8.00
CA LEU A 113 13.50 -12.59 -8.54
C LEU A 113 13.77 -11.48 -9.56
N ASP A 114 15.04 -11.13 -9.72
CA ASP A 114 15.51 -10.27 -10.78
C ASP A 114 15.36 -10.93 -12.18
N ALA A 115 15.71 -10.22 -13.24
CA ALA A 115 15.62 -10.74 -14.60
C ALA A 115 16.51 -11.97 -14.87
N THR A 116 17.53 -12.22 -14.04
CA THR A 116 18.39 -13.41 -14.15
C THR A 116 17.76 -14.64 -13.53
N GLY A 117 16.78 -14.47 -12.62
CA GLY A 117 16.19 -15.53 -11.83
C GLY A 117 17.10 -16.08 -10.73
N GLN A 118 18.25 -15.44 -10.47
CA GLN A 118 19.25 -15.94 -9.52
C GLN A 118 19.26 -15.13 -8.22
N ASN A 119 18.93 -13.84 -8.27
CA ASN A 119 18.90 -12.97 -7.09
C ASN A 119 17.50 -12.43 -6.83
N LEU A 120 17.28 -11.96 -5.60
CA LEU A 120 16.06 -11.23 -5.25
C LEU A 120 16.07 -9.86 -5.93
N LEU A 121 14.94 -9.49 -6.53
CA LEU A 121 14.74 -8.15 -7.07
C LEU A 121 14.71 -7.15 -5.92
N LEU A 122 15.61 -6.17 -5.96
CA LEU A 122 15.65 -5.10 -4.97
C LEU A 122 14.85 -3.90 -5.47
N TRP A 123 14.32 -3.12 -4.53
CA TRP A 123 13.50 -1.96 -4.83
C TRP A 123 14.27 -0.90 -5.63
N GLY A 124 15.56 -0.75 -5.38
CA GLY A 124 16.43 0.16 -6.11
C GLY A 124 16.65 -0.22 -7.57
N ASP A 125 16.34 -1.46 -7.95
CA ASP A 125 16.47 -1.98 -9.31
C ASP A 125 15.13 -2.01 -10.06
N LEU A 126 14.04 -1.55 -9.43
CA LEU A 126 12.76 -1.41 -10.11
C LEU A 126 12.83 -0.29 -11.15
N PRO A 127 12.13 -0.43 -12.29
CA PRO A 127 11.92 0.71 -13.16
C PRO A 127 11.18 1.81 -12.38
N GLU A 128 11.56 3.05 -12.63
CA GLU A 128 10.81 4.21 -12.19
C GLU A 128 9.38 4.11 -12.74
N LEU A 129 8.40 4.56 -11.98
CA LEU A 129 7.06 4.67 -12.51
C LEU A 129 7.12 5.77 -13.58
N GLU A 130 6.69 5.44 -14.80
CA GLU A 130 6.29 6.50 -15.73
C GLU A 130 5.20 7.31 -15.01
N ASP A 131 5.27 8.63 -15.07
CA ASP A 131 4.16 9.48 -14.66
C ASP A 131 2.97 9.07 -15.53
N SER A 132 2.18 8.10 -15.06
CA SER A 132 0.94 7.76 -15.72
C SER A 132 0.07 8.99 -15.49
N ASP A 133 -0.20 9.71 -16.58
CA ASP A 133 -1.20 10.78 -16.67
C ASP A 133 -2.59 10.23 -16.32
N ASP A 134 -2.81 9.79 -15.07
CA ASP A 134 -4.12 9.53 -14.51
C ASP A 134 -4.74 10.90 -14.20
N GLU A 135 -5.04 11.61 -15.29
CA GLU A 135 -6.10 12.59 -15.42
C GLU A 135 -7.43 11.90 -15.07
N SER A 136 -7.65 11.65 -13.78
CA SER A 136 -8.98 11.48 -13.22
C SER A 136 -9.01 11.92 -11.75
N LEU A 137 -8.55 13.15 -11.50
CA LEU A 137 -9.32 14.02 -10.62
C LEU A 137 -10.64 14.34 -11.34
N GLU A 138 -11.48 13.32 -11.52
CA GLU A 138 -12.92 13.52 -11.64
C GLU A 138 -13.28 14.29 -10.38
N SER A 139 -13.48 15.57 -10.58
CA SER A 139 -14.04 16.48 -9.61
C SER A 139 -15.24 15.80 -8.97
N PHE A 140 -15.11 15.39 -7.71
CA PHE A 140 -16.28 15.35 -6.86
C PHE A 140 -16.70 16.81 -6.71
N SER A 141 -17.50 17.28 -7.65
CA SER A 141 -18.29 18.49 -7.50
C SER A 141 -19.00 18.40 -6.16
N GLU A 142 -18.80 19.40 -5.32
CA GLU A 142 -19.47 19.56 -4.01
C GLU A 142 -20.99 19.84 -4.19
N GLU A 143 -21.66 19.14 -5.10
CA GLU A 143 -23.07 19.29 -5.42
C GLU A 143 -23.83 17.96 -5.24
N GLU A 144 -23.78 17.39 -4.04
CA GLU A 144 -24.87 16.50 -3.60
C GLU A 144 -25.10 16.56 -2.08
N TYR A 145 -25.19 17.78 -1.53
CA TYR A 145 -26.03 18.05 -0.36
C TYR A 145 -27.24 18.87 -0.81
N LEU A 146 -28.16 18.20 -1.51
CA LEU A 146 -29.52 18.70 -1.71
C LEU A 146 -30.52 17.58 -1.39
N ARG A 147 -30.79 17.40 -0.08
CA ARG A 147 -32.15 17.37 0.49
C ARG A 147 -32.11 17.19 2.01
#